data_AF-A0A8H9IXG7-F1
#
_entry.id   AF-A0A8H9IXG7-F1
#
_cell.length_a   1.000
_cell.length_b   1.000
_cell.length_c   1.000
_cell.angle_alpha   90.00
_cell.angle_beta   90.00
_cell.angle_gamma   90.00
#
_symmetry.space_group_name_H-M   'P 1'
#
loop_
_entity.id
_entity.type
_entity.pdbx_description
1 polymer ?
#
loop_
_entity_poly.entity_id
_entity_poly.type
_entity_poly.pdbx_seq_one_letter_code
_entity_poly.pdbx_strand_id
1 'polypeptide(L)'
;MIGINSRHSPKRQRFTIAHELGHWLLHDGKPLIVDQSVMMINKRDDLSSQATNLEEIEANGFAAELLMPRTLMMEAIRRQLSFGHSSREEFVTAIAKEFDVSVDAMGFRLMNLGVFSN
;
A
#
# COMPACT_ATOMS: atom_id res chain seq x y z
N MET A 1 17.20 -3.91 -11.72
CA MET A 1 16.18 -4.70 -12.42
C MET A 1 15.07 -4.98 -11.42
N ILE A 2 13.82 -4.63 -11.71
CA ILE A 2 12.69 -4.92 -10.82
C ILE A 2 12.10 -6.26 -11.24
N GLY A 3 12.18 -7.27 -10.37
CA GLY A 3 11.63 -8.60 -10.61
C GLY A 3 10.24 -8.74 -9.99
N ILE A 4 9.23 -9.10 -10.78
CA ILE A 4 7.85 -9.26 -10.29
C ILE A 4 7.46 -10.73 -10.41
N ASN A 5 6.86 -11.28 -9.36
CA ASN A 5 6.28 -12.61 -9.44
C ASN A 5 5.02 -12.57 -10.31
N SER A 6 5.08 -13.16 -11.51
CA SER A 6 3.98 -13.20 -12.49
C SER A 6 2.75 -13.97 -11.99
N ARG A 7 2.87 -14.78 -10.93
CA ARG A 7 1.76 -15.51 -10.31
C ARG A 7 0.95 -14.67 -9.34
N HIS A 8 1.44 -13.48 -8.96
CA HIS A 8 0.68 -12.55 -8.12
C HIS A 8 -0.46 -11.90 -8.90
N SER A 9 -1.54 -11.54 -8.22
CA SER A 9 -2.63 -10.76 -8.83
C SER A 9 -2.10 -9.42 -9.38
N PRO A 10 -2.69 -8.87 -10.46
CA PRO A 10 -2.25 -7.59 -11.02
C PRO A 10 -2.18 -6.47 -9.97
N LYS A 11 -3.14 -6.44 -9.04
CA LYS A 11 -3.17 -5.49 -7.91
C LYS A 11 -1.93 -5.61 -7.02
N ARG A 12 -1.51 -6.84 -6.69
CA ARG A 12 -0.31 -7.09 -5.89
C ARG A 12 0.95 -6.75 -6.67
N GLN A 13 0.98 -7.01 -7.98
CA GLN A 13 2.09 -6.58 -8.83
C GLN A 13 2.22 -5.05 -8.86
N ARG A 14 1.11 -4.32 -9.03
CA ARG A 14 1.08 -2.85 -8.99
C ARG A 14 1.62 -2.30 -7.67
N PHE A 15 1.22 -2.89 -6.54
CA PHE A 15 1.75 -2.50 -5.23
C PHE A 15 3.25 -2.78 -5.11
N THR A 16 3.72 -3.96 -5.51
CA THR A 16 5.15 -4.28 -5.52
C THR A 16 5.94 -3.31 -6.38
N ILE A 17 5.50 -3.00 -7.60
CA ILE A 17 6.16 -2.00 -8.45
C ILE A 17 6.26 -0.64 -7.75
N ALA A 18 5.15 -0.17 -7.19
CA ALA A 18 5.09 1.12 -6.50
C ALA A 18 6.03 1.15 -5.28
N HIS A 19 6.13 0.04 -4.54
CA HIS A 19 7.02 -0.12 -3.40
C HIS A 19 8.49 -0.10 -3.82
N GLU A 20 8.88 -0.85 -4.85
CA GLU A 20 10.25 -0.84 -5.38
C GLU A 20 10.64 0.54 -5.96
N LEU A 21 9.69 1.25 -6.57
CA LEU A 21 9.90 2.65 -6.97
C LEU A 21 10.13 3.56 -5.76
N GLY A 22 9.41 3.34 -4.67
CA GLY A 22 9.63 4.03 -3.40
C GLY A 22 11.06 3.82 -2.89
N HIS A 23 11.52 2.57 -2.84
CA HIS A 23 12.91 2.29 -2.45
C HIS A 23 13.93 2.98 -3.37
N TRP A 24 13.70 2.94 -4.69
CA TRP A 24 14.63 3.55 -5.64
C TRP A 24 14.69 5.08 -5.55
N LEU A 25 13.57 5.72 -5.24
CA LEU A 25 13.47 7.18 -5.16
C LEU A 25 13.88 7.75 -3.80
N LEU A 26 13.59 7.03 -2.71
CA LEU A 26 13.77 7.52 -1.35
C LEU A 26 15.08 7.05 -0.71
N HIS A 27 15.66 5.94 -1.19
CA HIS A 27 16.85 5.35 -0.62
C HIS A 27 17.93 5.19 -1.72
N ASP A 28 19.22 5.34 -1.36
CA ASP A 28 20.36 5.38 -2.30
C ASP A 28 20.62 4.04 -3.03
N GLY A 29 19.70 3.66 -3.93
CA GLY A 29 19.92 2.73 -5.03
C GLY A 29 20.35 1.31 -4.66
N LYS A 30 20.07 0.81 -3.45
CA LYS A 30 20.36 -0.58 -3.12
C LYS A 30 19.57 -1.51 -4.06
N PRO A 31 20.22 -2.47 -4.74
CA PRO A 31 19.52 -3.42 -5.59
C PRO A 31 18.71 -4.38 -4.70
N LEU A 32 17.38 -4.23 -4.71
CA LEU A 32 16.48 -5.07 -3.93
C LEU A 32 16.02 -6.29 -4.74
N ILE A 33 16.26 -7.46 -4.17
CA ILE A 33 15.75 -8.74 -4.65
C ILE A 33 14.42 -8.97 -3.92
N VAL A 34 13.34 -9.01 -4.69
CA VAL A 34 11.99 -9.30 -4.19
C VAL A 34 11.95 -10.74 -3.67
N ASP A 35 11.96 -10.93 -2.36
CA ASP A 35 11.49 -12.19 -1.77
C ASP A 35 10.34 -11.96 -0.79
N GLN A 36 9.15 -12.31 -1.30
CA GLN A 36 7.91 -12.78 -0.64
C GLN A 36 7.29 -12.00 0.54
N SER A 37 7.90 -10.93 1.03
CA SER A 37 7.61 -10.36 2.34
C SER A 37 7.05 -8.94 2.33
N VAL A 38 6.50 -8.47 1.21
CA VAL A 38 5.80 -7.16 1.09
C VAL A 38 4.62 -6.99 2.08
N MET A 39 4.26 -8.05 2.84
CA MET A 39 3.29 -8.02 3.95
C MET A 39 3.87 -8.50 5.30
N MET A 40 5.13 -8.95 5.35
CA MET A 40 5.75 -9.45 6.58
C MET A 40 7.04 -8.68 6.84
N ILE A 41 6.96 -7.78 7.81
CA ILE A 41 8.10 -7.10 8.43
C ILE A 41 9.09 -8.17 8.91
N ASN A 42 10.07 -8.52 8.07
CA ASN A 42 11.09 -9.50 8.41
C ASN A 42 12.11 -8.83 9.35
N LYS A 43 11.94 -9.07 10.66
CA LYS A 43 12.94 -8.73 11.68
C LYS A 43 14.21 -9.58 11.48
N ARG A 44 15.32 -8.96 11.09
CA ARG A 44 16.69 -9.50 11.25
C ARG A 44 17.67 -8.40 11.71
N ASP A 45 18.28 -8.63 12.88
CA ASP A 45 19.35 -7.90 13.61
C ASP A 45 19.15 -6.40 13.96
N ASP A 46 19.24 -6.05 15.24
CA ASP A 46 18.58 -4.88 15.87
C ASP A 46 18.99 -3.47 15.39
N LEU A 47 20.17 -3.26 14.79
CA LEU A 47 20.59 -1.93 14.31
C LEU A 47 20.40 -1.76 12.80
N SER A 48 20.75 -2.78 12.02
CA SER A 48 20.47 -2.80 10.57
C SER A 48 18.98 -3.00 10.30
N SER A 49 18.26 -3.74 11.15
CA SER A 49 16.79 -3.89 11.07
C SER A 49 16.06 -2.59 11.29
N GLN A 50 16.54 -1.68 12.16
CA GLN A 50 15.82 -0.42 12.39
C GLN A 50 15.83 0.47 11.15
N ALA A 51 17.00 0.66 10.53
CA ALA A 51 17.11 1.40 9.28
C ALA A 51 16.33 0.71 8.15
N THR A 52 16.45 -0.62 8.02
CA THR A 52 15.69 -1.39 7.02
C THR A 52 14.19 -1.29 7.27
N ASN A 53 13.73 -1.30 8.53
CA ASN A 53 12.31 -1.19 8.87
C ASN A 53 11.78 0.21 8.54
N LEU A 54 12.56 1.26 8.78
CA LEU A 54 12.18 2.61 8.36
C LEU A 54 12.09 2.71 6.82
N GLU A 55 13.10 2.23 6.09
CA GLU A 55 13.10 2.19 4.62
C GLU A 55 11.86 1.45 4.08
N GLU A 56 11.52 0.30 4.66
CA GLU A 56 10.33 -0.49 4.29
C GLU A 56 9.01 0.25 4.60
N ILE A 57 8.93 0.93 5.75
CA ILE A 57 7.77 1.76 6.12
C ILE A 57 7.62 2.91 5.12
N GLU A 58 8.70 3.58 4.78
CA GLU A 58 8.72 4.71 3.84
C GLU A 58 8.33 4.26 2.42
N ALA A 59 8.87 3.13 1.94
CA ALA A 59 8.50 2.56 0.66
C ALA A 59 7.02 2.10 0.60
N ASN A 60 6.50 1.50 1.68
CA ASN A 60 5.08 1.16 1.79
C ASN A 60 4.20 2.42 1.81
N GLY A 61 4.62 3.46 2.54
CA GLY A 61 3.95 4.76 2.56
C GLY A 61 3.92 5.40 1.18
N PHE A 62 5.05 5.38 0.47
CA PHE A 62 5.17 5.84 -0.91
C PHE A 62 4.24 5.07 -1.85
N ALA A 63 4.25 3.74 -1.79
CA ALA A 63 3.39 2.90 -2.63
C ALA A 63 1.91 3.18 -2.40
N ALA A 64 1.51 3.33 -1.13
CA ALA A 64 0.14 3.67 -0.76
C ALA A 64 -0.26 5.06 -1.24
N GLU A 65 0.62 6.06 -1.14
CA GLU A 65 0.35 7.42 -1.63
C GLU A 65 0.30 7.48 -3.17
N LEU A 66 1.19 6.74 -3.85
CA LEU A 66 1.22 6.68 -5.31
C LEU A 66 -0.04 6.00 -5.88
N LEU A 67 -0.48 4.90 -5.27
CA LEU A 67 -1.65 4.14 -5.73
C LEU A 67 -2.98 4.72 -5.23
N MET A 68 -3.00 5.36 -4.07
CA MET A 68 -4.19 5.91 -3.44
C MET A 68 -3.94 7.35 -2.94
N PRO A 69 -3.71 8.33 -3.83
CA PRO A 69 -3.37 9.71 -3.44
C PRO A 69 -4.42 10.32 -2.53
N ARG A 70 -3.98 11.02 -1.48
CA ARG A 70 -4.87 11.58 -0.44
C ARG A 70 -6.02 12.40 -1.00
N THR A 71 -5.76 13.28 -1.97
CA THR A 71 -6.78 14.16 -2.55
C THR A 71 -7.88 13.35 -3.24
N LEU A 72 -7.48 12.38 -4.08
CA LEU A 72 -8.42 11.50 -4.78
C LEU A 72 -9.17 10.59 -3.81
N MET A 73 -8.49 10.10 -2.77
CA MET A 73 -9.12 9.32 -1.70
C MET A 73 -10.22 10.10 -1.00
N MET A 74 -9.97 11.37 -0.63
CA MET A 74 -10.98 12.20 0.03
C MET A 74 -12.19 12.47 -0.87
N GLU A 75 -11.98 12.66 -2.17
CA GLU A 75 -13.06 12.81 -3.15
C GLU A 75 -13.88 11.53 -3.28
N ALA A 76 -13.21 10.37 -3.41
CA ALA A 76 -13.86 9.07 -3.50
C ALA A 76 -14.66 8.75 -2.22
N ILE A 77 -14.10 8.98 -1.04
CA ILE A 77 -14.78 8.81 0.25
C ILE A 77 -16.06 9.63 0.30
N ARG A 78 -15.98 10.94 0.00
CA ARG A 78 -17.15 11.83 0.00
C ARG A 78 -18.22 11.36 -0.98
N ARG A 79 -17.83 10.94 -2.18
CA ARG A 79 -18.75 10.40 -3.17
C ARG A 79 -19.39 9.10 -2.68
N GLN A 80 -18.61 8.16 -2.14
CA GLN A 80 -19.12 6.86 -1.70
C GLN A 80 -20.05 6.96 -0.49
N LEU A 81 -19.80 7.91 0.42
CA LEU A 81 -20.72 8.19 1.54
C LEU A 81 -22.14 8.56 1.09
N SER A 82 -22.32 9.06 -0.14
CA SER A 82 -23.65 9.42 -0.66
C SER A 82 -24.45 8.23 -1.22
N PHE A 83 -23.85 7.05 -1.40
CA PHE A 83 -24.53 5.88 -1.98
C PHE A 83 -25.22 4.98 -0.94
N GLY A 84 -25.11 5.26 0.36
CA GLY A 84 -25.86 4.54 1.40
C GLY A 84 -25.49 3.05 1.51
N HIS A 85 -24.20 2.73 1.54
CA HIS A 85 -23.73 1.35 1.70
C HIS A 85 -24.29 0.67 2.95
N SER A 86 -24.55 -0.64 2.84
CA SER A 86 -25.19 -1.43 3.89
C SER A 86 -24.21 -1.89 4.96
N SER A 87 -22.89 -1.85 4.68
CA SER A 87 -21.85 -2.22 5.62
C SER A 87 -20.51 -1.51 5.36
N ARG A 88 -19.59 -1.61 6.33
CA ARG A 88 -18.21 -1.14 6.18
C ARG A 88 -17.52 -1.88 5.05
N GLU A 89 -17.71 -3.19 4.97
CA GLU A 89 -17.08 -4.06 3.98
C GLU A 89 -17.50 -3.67 2.56
N GLU A 90 -18.77 -3.34 2.36
CA GLU A 90 -19.28 -2.86 1.07
C GLU A 90 -18.66 -1.52 0.68
N PHE A 91 -18.59 -0.56 1.61
CA PHE A 91 -17.97 0.74 1.39
C PHE A 91 -16.48 0.62 1.04
N VAL A 92 -15.71 -0.18 1.81
CA VAL A 92 -14.28 -0.41 1.53
C VAL A 92 -14.09 -1.10 0.19
N THR A 93 -14.94 -2.09 -0.15
CA THR A 93 -14.87 -2.81 -1.42
C THR A 93 -15.15 -1.87 -2.61
N ALA A 94 -16.11 -0.95 -2.47
CA ALA A 94 -16.44 0.01 -3.50
C ALA A 94 -15.26 0.94 -3.82
N ILE A 95 -14.60 1.51 -2.80
CA ILE A 95 -13.43 2.37 -3.00
C ILE A 95 -12.23 1.55 -3.50
N ALA A 96 -12.00 0.35 -2.97
CA ALA A 96 -10.91 -0.53 -3.43
C ALA A 96 -11.01 -0.85 -4.93
N LYS A 97 -12.23 -1.00 -5.45
CA LYS A 97 -12.48 -1.20 -6.87
C LYS A 97 -12.14 0.03 -7.70
N GLU A 98 -12.42 1.23 -7.20
CA GLU A 98 -12.15 2.50 -7.89
C GLU A 98 -10.64 2.74 -8.09
N PHE A 99 -9.83 2.42 -7.10
CA PHE A 99 -8.36 2.57 -7.16
C PHE A 99 -7.64 1.33 -7.72
N ASP A 100 -8.40 0.26 -8.01
CA ASP A 100 -7.90 -1.05 -8.43
C ASP A 100 -6.79 -1.59 -7.50
N VAL A 101 -7.09 -1.62 -6.20
CA VAL A 101 -6.25 -2.19 -5.14
C VAL A 101 -6.95 -3.35 -4.43
N SER A 102 -6.25 -4.06 -3.54
CA SER A 102 -6.89 -5.06 -2.68
C SER A 102 -7.77 -4.38 -1.62
N VAL A 103 -8.79 -5.11 -1.14
CA VAL A 103 -9.66 -4.65 -0.06
C VAL A 103 -8.84 -4.38 1.20
N ASP A 104 -7.87 -5.24 1.51
CA ASP A 104 -6.97 -5.08 2.66
C ASP A 104 -6.15 -3.78 2.58
N ALA A 105 -5.51 -3.51 1.43
CA ALA A 105 -4.72 -2.30 1.23
C ALA A 105 -5.57 -1.02 1.35
N MET A 106 -6.80 -1.07 0.82
CA MET A 106 -7.76 0.02 0.98
C MET A 106 -8.17 0.21 2.45
N GLY A 107 -8.42 -0.87 3.18
CA GLY A 107 -8.73 -0.84 4.61
C GLY A 107 -7.62 -0.14 5.41
N PHE A 108 -6.37 -0.56 5.24
CA PHE A 108 -5.22 0.10 5.86
C PHE A 108 -5.10 1.58 5.47
N ARG A 109 -5.33 1.92 4.21
CA ARG A 109 -5.29 3.31 3.75
C ARG A 109 -6.35 4.17 4.43
N LEU A 110 -7.58 3.67 4.55
CA LEU A 110 -8.67 4.38 5.22
C LEU A 110 -8.40 4.57 6.71
N MET A 111 -7.80 3.58 7.39
CA MET A 111 -7.36 3.72 8.78
C MET A 111 -6.24 4.77 8.91
N ASN A 112 -5.23 4.75 8.04
CA ASN A 112 -4.14 5.73 8.04
C ASN A 112 -4.63 7.16 7.73
N LEU A 113 -5.75 7.31 7.03
CA LEU A 113 -6.41 8.59 6.78
C LEU A 113 -7.38 9.02 7.90
N GLY A 114 -7.57 8.20 8.95
CA GLY A 114 -8.44 8.48 10.07
C GLY A 114 -9.93 8.30 9.79
N VAL A 115 -10.29 7.57 8.72
CA VAL A 115 -11.69 7.29 8.38
C VAL A 115 -12.29 6.24 9.33
N PHE A 116 -11.48 5.28 9.73
CA PHE A 116 -11.84 4.27 10.73
C PHE A 116 -10.88 4.35 11.91
N SER A 117 -11.42 4.14 13.11
CA SER A 117 -10.65 3.91 14.32
C SER A 117 -10.15 2.47 14.37
N ASN A 118 -8.99 2.27 15.02
CA ASN A 118 -8.46 0.95 15.38
C ASN A 118 -9.32 0.30 16.48
#